data_AF-A0A7C1B3C9-F1
#
_entry.id   AF-A0A7C1B3C9-F1
#
_cell.length_a   1.000
_cell.length_b   1.000
_cell.length_c   1.000
_cell.angle_alpha   90.00
_cell.angle_beta   90.00
_cell.angle_gamma   90.00
#
_symmetry.space_group_name_H-M   'P 1'
#
loop_
_entity.id
_entity.type
_entity.pdbx_description
1 polymer ?
#
loop_
_entity_poly.entity_id
_entity_poly.type
_entity_poly.pdbx_seq_one_letter_code
_entity_poly.pdbx_strand_id
1 'polypeptide(L)'
;MVKRKGKIEILPIKEVIDPYYQENEERIEKFVKDDLEVLGFERKIPKNCSFYPRILFKKAAFKKVRSVYRHKVNEIYEVRYLGGKIRTTGNHSLFVRTKQGIQPKLVSELKPGDILVDLPFKVNRSSKKFREIRAFEDFKEPNLELKVWQPLFDKNFEIQKAYEFALQSSLSQEKIGKKLGFSQTTISKWQRGVHLPRALSKEYFKAKEILPEKVKVTKGLMRLFGYYVAEGYARKEVDFCVGKNEKEIIEDIKGLMKKIFNLEPDREREITEGAINLVYYAKPVAEFFKYWCGSGAQNKHLPWFLFELPQEYFLEFLKGWARGDGHFNKRGALEITSVSKRLIIEANWLARMHGFKPFVTKFVAKEGRKIKDGKPLKATVAYRLVFAKSQNPFGGFSQNSPTRLPKVISVKKIPYNGYVYDFCGCENEAFFAGESPVLAHNTNRPDILDPALLRPGRFDRRIVLDLPDLKGREEILKIHTRHIPLAKDVDLKVIAERTPGFSGADLENLVNEAAILAARKDKKVVGQEEFLAAIEKVLLGPERKSFLLSEKERKIAAYHEAGHAIVS
;
A
#
# COMPACT_ATOMS: atom_id res chain seq x y z
N MET A 1 -0.32 0.18 -4.04
CA MET A 1 -0.04 1.30 -4.98
C MET A 1 0.73 0.74 -6.14
N VAL A 2 0.32 1.05 -7.37
CA VAL A 2 1.00 0.63 -8.59
C VAL A 2 1.29 1.85 -9.46
N LYS A 3 2.35 1.78 -10.27
CA LYS A 3 2.63 2.72 -11.34
C LYS A 3 2.65 1.93 -12.65
N ARG A 4 1.84 2.37 -13.62
CA ARG A 4 1.66 1.74 -14.93
C ARG A 4 1.58 2.82 -16.00
N LYS A 5 2.41 2.73 -17.04
CA LYS A 5 2.40 3.71 -18.16
C LYS A 5 2.47 5.16 -17.65
N GLY A 6 3.30 5.41 -16.63
CA GLY A 6 3.46 6.72 -16.00
C GLY A 6 2.35 7.14 -15.01
N LYS A 7 1.26 6.38 -14.89
CA LYS A 7 0.12 6.69 -14.00
C LYS A 7 0.26 5.97 -12.66
N ILE A 8 0.16 6.72 -11.55
CA ILE A 8 0.14 6.15 -10.19
C ILE A 8 -1.30 5.95 -9.72
N GLU A 9 -1.62 4.74 -9.26
CA GLU A 9 -2.97 4.38 -8.82
C GLU A 9 -2.97 3.53 -7.54
N ILE A 10 -4.04 3.68 -6.75
CA ILE A 10 -4.35 2.79 -5.63
C ILE A 10 -5.49 1.87 -6.07
N LEU A 11 -5.15 0.63 -6.41
CA LEU A 11 -6.09 -0.39 -6.86
C LEU A 11 -6.07 -1.60 -5.94
N PRO A 12 -7.21 -2.30 -5.78
CA PRO A 12 -7.21 -3.66 -5.23
C PRO A 12 -6.25 -4.55 -6.04
N ILE A 13 -5.42 -5.34 -5.34
CA ILE A 13 -4.40 -6.18 -5.98
C ILE A 13 -4.97 -7.15 -7.03
N LYS A 14 -6.21 -7.61 -6.83
CA LYS A 14 -6.92 -8.45 -7.80
C LYS A 14 -7.11 -7.77 -9.16
N GLU A 15 -7.47 -6.48 -9.18
CA GLU A 15 -7.71 -5.72 -10.41
C GLU A 15 -6.41 -5.49 -11.20
N VAL A 16 -5.29 -5.54 -10.47
CA VAL A 16 -3.94 -5.42 -11.03
C VAL A 16 -3.50 -6.75 -11.64
N ILE A 17 -3.82 -7.89 -11.01
CA ILE A 17 -3.25 -9.22 -11.34
C ILE A 17 -4.19 -10.09 -12.17
N ASP A 18 -5.51 -10.07 -11.93
CA ASP A 18 -6.48 -10.90 -12.68
C ASP A 18 -6.36 -10.74 -14.21
N PRO A 19 -6.07 -9.56 -14.80
CA PRO A 19 -5.91 -9.43 -16.24
C PRO A 19 -4.77 -10.26 -16.86
N TYR A 20 -3.83 -10.78 -16.08
CA TYR A 20 -2.75 -11.65 -16.56
C TYR A 20 -3.14 -13.12 -16.65
N TYR A 21 -4.31 -13.49 -16.14
CA TYR A 21 -4.76 -14.87 -16.04
C TYR A 21 -6.05 -15.11 -16.81
N GLN A 22 -6.19 -16.29 -17.38
CA GLN A 22 -7.47 -16.76 -17.87
C GLN A 22 -8.42 -17.09 -16.71
N GLU A 23 -9.70 -17.33 -17.04
CA GLU A 23 -10.68 -17.79 -16.07
C GLU A 23 -10.23 -19.12 -15.45
N ASN A 24 -10.31 -19.23 -14.13
CA ASN A 24 -9.83 -20.36 -13.32
C ASN A 24 -8.32 -20.63 -13.28
N GLU A 25 -7.50 -20.01 -14.13
CA GLU A 25 -6.05 -20.23 -14.16
C GLU A 25 -5.35 -19.81 -12.86
N GLU A 26 -4.47 -20.64 -12.31
CA GLU A 26 -3.78 -20.35 -11.06
C GLU A 26 -2.46 -21.11 -10.93
N ARG A 27 -1.65 -20.73 -9.93
CA ARG A 27 -0.37 -21.36 -9.58
C ARG A 27 0.71 -21.30 -10.67
N ILE A 28 0.54 -20.42 -11.66
CA ILE A 28 1.49 -20.18 -12.74
C ILE A 28 1.97 -18.72 -12.63
N GLU A 29 3.27 -18.51 -12.46
CA GLU A 29 3.84 -17.15 -12.48
C GLU A 29 3.67 -16.53 -13.87
N LYS A 30 3.09 -15.33 -13.94
CA LYS A 30 2.87 -14.60 -15.19
C LYS A 30 3.84 -13.45 -15.27
N PHE A 31 4.74 -13.49 -16.24
CA PHE A 31 5.65 -12.38 -16.52
C PHE A 31 4.86 -11.14 -16.93
N VAL A 32 5.25 -10.01 -16.35
CA VAL A 32 4.63 -8.74 -16.67
C VAL A 32 5.31 -8.17 -17.90
N LYS A 33 4.52 -7.98 -18.97
CA LYS A 33 5.01 -7.43 -20.25
C LYS A 33 5.01 -5.90 -20.30
N ASP A 34 4.26 -5.27 -19.40
CA ASP A 34 4.13 -3.81 -19.30
C ASP A 34 5.10 -3.22 -18.28
N ASP A 35 5.33 -1.91 -18.31
CA ASP A 35 6.10 -1.20 -17.27
C ASP A 35 5.25 -1.08 -15.99
N LEU A 36 5.22 -2.16 -15.20
CA LEU A 36 4.56 -2.24 -13.90
C LEU A 36 5.56 -2.04 -12.78
N GLU A 37 5.32 -1.03 -11.96
CA GLU A 37 6.07 -0.80 -10.73
C GLU A 37 5.12 -0.79 -9.52
N VAL A 38 5.66 -1.17 -8.37
CA VAL A 38 4.99 -1.10 -7.07
C VAL A 38 5.81 -0.24 -6.13
N LEU A 39 5.15 0.41 -5.16
CA LEU A 39 5.87 1.15 -4.14
C LEU A 39 6.54 0.15 -3.19
N GLY A 40 7.86 0.01 -3.27
CA GLY A 40 8.71 -0.76 -2.36
C GLY A 40 9.61 0.17 -1.55
N PHE A 41 10.86 -0.24 -1.33
CA PHE A 41 11.83 0.55 -0.59
C PHE A 41 13.25 0.40 -1.13
N GLU A 42 14.11 1.35 -0.80
CA GLU A 42 15.56 1.24 -0.96
C GLU A 42 16.21 0.79 0.36
N ARG A 43 17.19 -0.11 0.26
CA ARG A 43 18.03 -0.52 1.39
C ARG A 43 19.11 0.52 1.66
N LYS A 44 19.43 0.76 2.93
CA LYS A 44 20.61 1.53 3.34
C LYS A 44 21.75 0.54 3.63
N ILE A 45 22.84 0.65 2.87
CA ILE A 45 24.05 -0.15 3.09
C ILE A 45 24.82 0.45 4.29
N PRO A 46 25.08 -0.30 5.37
CA PRO A 46 25.91 0.18 6.47
C PRO A 46 27.35 0.46 6.00
N LYS A 47 27.97 1.55 6.46
CA LYS A 47 29.37 1.88 6.13
C LYS A 47 30.39 0.90 6.73
N ASN A 48 30.02 0.24 7.83
CA ASN A 48 30.81 -0.82 8.45
C ASN A 48 30.04 -2.13 8.27
N CYS A 49 30.64 -3.09 7.58
CA CYS A 49 30.15 -4.46 7.45
C CYS A 49 30.09 -5.11 8.84
N SER A 50 28.97 -4.94 9.55
CA SER A 50 28.70 -5.78 10.72
C SER A 50 28.45 -7.21 10.26
N PHE A 51 28.91 -8.18 11.05
CA PHE A 51 28.74 -9.64 10.88
C PHE A 51 27.30 -10.14 10.56
N TYR A 52 26.29 -9.28 10.62
CA TYR A 52 24.90 -9.60 10.31
C TYR A 52 24.38 -8.74 9.15
N PRO A 53 23.72 -9.31 8.12
CA PRO A 53 23.08 -8.54 7.06
C PRO A 53 21.85 -7.80 7.62
N ARG A 54 22.06 -6.59 8.13
CA ARG A 54 20.99 -5.72 8.63
C ARG A 54 20.23 -5.09 7.45
N ILE A 55 18.95 -5.41 7.29
CA ILE A 55 18.10 -4.68 6.34
C ILE A 55 17.71 -3.35 7.00
N LEU A 56 18.24 -2.25 6.47
CA LEU A 56 17.92 -0.91 6.92
C LEU A 56 17.04 -0.21 5.88
N PHE A 57 15.91 0.33 6.29
CA PHE A 57 15.01 1.10 5.42
C PHE A 57 15.61 2.47 5.11
N LYS A 58 15.94 2.78 3.85
CA LYS A 58 16.46 4.11 3.44
C LYS A 58 15.33 5.08 3.10
N LYS A 59 14.53 4.77 2.09
CA LYS A 59 13.37 5.56 1.63
C LYS A 59 12.37 4.66 0.92
N ALA A 60 11.14 5.14 0.74
CA ALA A 60 10.19 4.48 -0.15
C ALA A 60 10.56 4.80 -1.61
N ALA A 61 10.43 3.82 -2.50
CA ALA A 61 10.77 3.99 -3.91
C ALA A 61 9.92 3.05 -4.78
N PHE A 62 9.62 3.45 -6.00
CA PHE A 62 9.00 2.55 -6.97
C PHE A 62 10.00 1.48 -7.41
N LYS A 63 9.52 0.24 -7.53
CA LYS A 63 10.31 -0.94 -7.87
C LYS A 63 9.59 -1.72 -8.96
N LYS A 64 10.33 -2.09 -10.01
CA LYS A 64 9.78 -2.89 -11.11
C LYS A 64 9.29 -4.24 -10.63
N VAL A 65 8.17 -4.69 -11.19
CA VAL A 65 7.60 -6.01 -10.96
C VAL A 65 8.01 -6.92 -12.12
N ARG A 66 8.65 -8.04 -11.83
CA ARG A 66 9.02 -9.03 -12.86
C ARG A 66 7.80 -9.82 -13.33
N SER A 67 6.97 -10.20 -12.37
CA SER A 67 5.91 -11.17 -12.58
C SER A 67 4.84 -11.07 -11.50
N VAL A 68 3.68 -11.67 -11.76
CA VAL A 68 2.54 -11.70 -10.83
C VAL A 68 2.11 -13.13 -10.57
N TYR A 69 1.65 -13.39 -9.35
CA TYR A 69 1.24 -14.72 -8.91
C TYR A 69 -0.19 -14.70 -8.34
N ARG A 70 -0.96 -15.76 -8.63
CA ARG A 70 -2.32 -15.98 -8.12
C ARG A 70 -2.54 -17.46 -7.77
N HIS A 71 -3.13 -17.73 -6.60
CA HIS A 71 -3.57 -19.08 -6.21
C HIS A 71 -4.76 -19.05 -5.27
N LYS A 72 -5.53 -20.14 -5.20
CA LYS A 72 -6.66 -20.29 -4.27
C LYS A 72 -6.19 -20.76 -2.90
N VAL A 73 -6.85 -20.24 -1.87
CA VAL A 73 -6.69 -20.67 -0.48
C VAL A 73 -8.05 -20.75 0.21
N ASN A 74 -8.13 -21.59 1.23
CA ASN A 74 -9.34 -21.82 2.04
C ASN A 74 -9.36 -20.99 3.33
N GLU A 75 -8.31 -20.21 3.56
CA GLU A 75 -8.12 -19.44 4.78
C GLU A 75 -7.15 -18.28 4.54
N ILE A 76 -7.39 -17.20 5.28
CA ILE A 76 -6.49 -16.04 5.34
C ILE A 76 -6.37 -15.57 6.78
N TYR A 77 -5.43 -14.68 7.03
CA TYR A 77 -5.22 -14.03 8.30
C TYR A 77 -5.58 -12.55 8.18
N GLU A 78 -6.39 -12.03 9.12
CA GLU A 78 -6.58 -10.60 9.34
C GLU A 78 -5.66 -10.13 10.46
N VAL A 79 -4.65 -9.34 10.09
CA VAL A 79 -3.74 -8.68 11.03
C VAL A 79 -4.29 -7.28 11.29
N ARG A 80 -4.76 -7.03 12.51
CA ARG A 80 -5.15 -5.69 12.97
C ARG A 80 -3.98 -5.06 13.70
N TYR A 81 -3.67 -3.81 13.38
CA TYR A 81 -2.60 -3.03 14.00
C TYR A 81 -3.07 -1.62 14.29
N LEU A 82 -2.33 -0.88 15.13
CA LEU A 82 -2.62 0.52 15.40
C LEU A 82 -2.56 1.34 14.10
N GLY A 83 -3.71 1.80 13.63
CA GLY A 83 -3.84 2.62 12.43
C GLY A 83 -4.27 1.87 11.18
N GLY A 84 -4.58 0.57 11.24
CA GLY A 84 -5.12 -0.14 10.09
C GLY A 84 -5.29 -1.65 10.28
N LYS A 85 -5.55 -2.32 9.16
CA LYS A 85 -5.57 -3.77 9.07
C LYS A 85 -5.10 -4.21 7.69
N ILE A 86 -4.54 -5.40 7.63
CA ILE A 86 -4.14 -6.07 6.39
C ILE A 86 -4.62 -7.51 6.42
N ARG A 87 -4.97 -8.04 5.25
CA ARG A 87 -5.38 -9.43 5.07
C ARG A 87 -4.41 -10.10 4.11
N THR A 88 -3.89 -11.25 4.49
CA THR A 88 -2.93 -12.03 3.69
C THR A 88 -2.91 -13.48 4.16
N THR A 89 -2.17 -14.36 3.48
CA THR A 89 -2.01 -15.76 3.87
C THR A 89 -1.04 -15.90 5.05
N GLY A 90 -1.14 -17.01 5.79
CA GLY A 90 -0.28 -17.25 6.97
C GLY A 90 1.20 -17.41 6.63
N ASN A 91 1.49 -17.99 5.46
CA ASN A 91 2.84 -18.19 4.92
C ASN A 91 3.43 -16.93 4.25
N HIS A 92 2.69 -15.84 4.17
CA HIS A 92 3.21 -14.57 3.68
C HIS A 92 3.91 -13.82 4.82
N SER A 93 4.88 -12.97 4.48
CA SER A 93 5.67 -12.23 5.46
C SER A 93 5.34 -10.74 5.45
N LEU A 94 5.22 -10.15 6.63
CA LEU A 94 5.21 -8.69 6.82
C LEU A 94 6.54 -8.27 7.45
N PHE A 95 7.03 -7.08 7.10
CA PHE A 95 8.22 -6.56 7.74
C PHE A 95 7.90 -5.99 9.12
N VAL A 96 8.67 -6.42 10.12
CA VAL A 96 8.65 -5.90 11.49
C VAL A 96 9.91 -5.10 11.79
N ARG A 97 9.79 -4.13 12.70
CA ARG A 97 10.90 -3.32 13.22
C ARG A 97 11.55 -4.05 14.39
N THR A 98 12.85 -4.28 14.30
CA THR A 98 13.66 -4.90 15.36
C THR A 98 14.81 -3.97 15.75
N LYS A 99 15.57 -4.34 16.80
CA LYS A 99 16.80 -3.60 17.18
C LYS A 99 17.86 -3.62 16.09
N GLN A 100 17.82 -4.60 15.18
CA GLN A 100 18.81 -4.82 14.13
C GLN A 100 18.38 -4.23 12.77
N GLY A 101 17.19 -3.64 12.66
CA GLY A 101 16.67 -3.10 11.40
C GLY A 101 15.23 -3.51 11.16
N ILE A 102 14.90 -3.78 9.90
CA ILE A 102 13.62 -4.39 9.52
C ILE A 102 13.85 -5.86 9.18
N GLN A 103 12.91 -6.73 9.53
CA GLN A 103 13.01 -8.17 9.24
C GLN A 103 11.65 -8.68 8.77
N PRO A 104 11.60 -9.57 7.76
CA PRO A 104 10.36 -10.26 7.43
C PRO A 104 9.98 -11.21 8.56
N LYS A 105 8.68 -11.28 8.85
CA LYS A 105 8.11 -12.23 9.80
C LYS A 105 6.83 -12.80 9.23
N LEU A 106 6.69 -14.13 9.29
CA LEU A 106 5.51 -14.82 8.80
C LEU A 106 4.26 -14.33 9.54
N VAL A 107 3.16 -14.19 8.81
CA VAL A 107 1.90 -13.70 9.37
C VAL A 107 1.35 -14.66 10.41
N SER A 108 1.56 -15.97 10.23
CA SER A 108 1.23 -17.00 11.23
C SER A 108 2.01 -16.86 12.54
N GLU A 109 3.17 -16.19 12.51
CA GLU A 109 4.08 -16.03 13.66
C GLU A 109 3.97 -14.65 14.33
N LEU A 110 3.24 -13.72 13.72
CA LEU A 110 3.03 -12.38 14.27
C LEU A 110 2.29 -12.45 15.60
N LYS A 111 2.74 -11.66 16.57
CA LYS A 111 2.18 -11.59 17.93
C LYS A 111 1.73 -10.15 18.24
N PRO A 112 0.69 -9.97 19.08
CA PRO A 112 0.37 -8.66 19.61
C PRO A 112 1.60 -7.97 20.20
N GLY A 113 1.81 -6.70 19.86
CA GLY A 113 2.99 -5.93 20.25
C GLY A 113 4.09 -5.83 19.18
N ASP A 114 4.14 -6.75 18.21
CA ASP A 114 5.06 -6.64 17.06
C ASP A 114 4.85 -5.30 16.34
N ILE A 115 5.92 -4.64 15.93
CA ILE A 115 5.86 -3.31 15.32
C ILE A 115 6.07 -3.46 13.82
N LEU A 116 5.04 -3.21 13.02
CA LEU A 116 5.15 -3.31 11.57
C LEU A 116 5.99 -2.16 10.96
N VAL A 117 6.47 -2.36 9.75
CA VAL A 117 7.05 -1.31 8.91
C VAL A 117 5.93 -0.66 8.11
N ASP A 118 5.75 0.65 8.29
CA ASP A 118 4.70 1.43 7.63
C ASP A 118 5.24 2.76 7.15
N LEU A 119 4.49 3.43 6.26
CA LEU A 119 4.79 4.81 5.86
C LEU A 119 4.01 5.83 6.70
N PRO A 120 4.65 6.95 7.07
CA PRO A 120 6.08 7.20 6.94
C PRO A 120 6.91 6.38 7.94
N PHE A 121 8.12 6.00 7.54
CA PHE A 121 9.03 5.27 8.41
C PHE A 121 9.84 6.25 9.28
N LYS A 122 9.43 6.42 10.53
CA LYS A 122 10.18 7.25 11.50
C LYS A 122 11.32 6.48 12.17
N VAL A 123 12.50 7.09 12.21
CA VAL A 123 13.69 6.59 12.92
C VAL A 123 14.01 7.49 14.11
N ASN A 124 14.17 6.92 15.30
CA ASN A 124 14.73 7.64 16.44
C ASN A 124 16.26 7.53 16.35
N ARG A 125 16.98 8.64 16.23
CA ARG A 125 18.43 8.64 16.48
C ARG A 125 18.68 8.67 17.99
N SER A 126 19.80 8.08 18.41
CA SER A 126 20.28 8.00 19.80
C SER A 126 20.46 9.38 20.44
N SER A 127 20.65 10.45 19.66
CA SER A 127 20.55 11.82 20.16
C SER A 127 19.08 12.27 20.15
N LYS A 128 18.55 12.58 21.34
CA LYS A 128 17.15 12.95 21.62
C LYS A 128 16.57 14.14 20.81
N LYS A 129 17.31 14.72 19.87
CA LYS A 129 16.95 15.94 19.14
C LYS A 129 16.50 15.75 17.68
N PHE A 130 16.66 14.57 17.06
CA PHE A 130 16.29 14.41 15.64
C PHE A 130 15.54 13.11 15.33
N ARG A 131 14.27 13.23 14.92
CA ARG A 131 13.49 12.14 14.31
C ARG A 131 13.51 12.31 12.79
N GLU A 132 14.14 11.38 12.09
CA GLU A 132 14.15 11.37 10.62
C GLU A 132 12.85 10.71 10.12
N ILE A 133 12.06 11.42 9.32
CA ILE A 133 10.89 10.88 8.62
C ILE A 133 11.36 10.38 7.25
N ARG A 134 11.45 9.06 7.08
CA ARG A 134 11.73 8.46 5.77
C ARG A 134 10.41 8.17 5.08
N ALA A 135 10.16 8.90 4.01
CA ALA A 135 8.96 8.76 3.19
C ALA A 135 9.36 8.56 1.72
N PHE A 136 8.47 8.89 0.80
CA PHE A 136 8.83 8.97 -0.62
C PHE A 136 9.48 10.34 -0.87
N GLU A 137 10.55 10.40 -1.66
CA GLU A 137 11.35 11.62 -1.86
C GLU A 137 11.40 12.07 -3.33
N ASP A 138 10.99 11.22 -4.28
CA ASP A 138 11.17 11.46 -5.71
C ASP A 138 9.95 12.21 -6.30
N PHE A 139 9.64 13.38 -5.74
CA PHE A 139 8.61 14.28 -6.27
C PHE A 139 9.17 15.15 -7.39
N LYS A 140 8.34 15.46 -8.38
CA LYS A 140 8.72 16.23 -9.58
C LYS A 140 8.08 17.60 -9.55
N GLU A 141 8.84 18.64 -9.87
CA GLU A 141 8.26 19.95 -10.14
C GLU A 141 7.22 19.84 -11.26
N PRO A 142 6.02 20.44 -11.08
CA PRO A 142 5.00 20.35 -12.10
C PRO A 142 5.35 21.25 -13.28
N ASN A 143 5.91 20.63 -14.32
CA ASN A 143 5.83 21.16 -15.68
C ASN A 143 4.73 20.42 -16.47
N LEU A 144 3.55 20.34 -15.87
CA LEU A 144 2.42 19.59 -16.41
C LEU A 144 1.29 20.55 -16.78
N GLU A 145 0.77 20.39 -17.99
CA GLU A 145 -0.41 21.08 -18.48
C GLU A 145 -1.55 20.07 -18.73
N LEU A 146 -2.74 20.42 -18.28
CA LEU A 146 -3.93 19.59 -18.41
C LEU A 146 -4.80 20.14 -19.54
N LYS A 147 -5.09 19.32 -20.54
CA LYS A 147 -6.00 19.68 -21.64
C LYS A 147 -7.43 19.82 -21.09
N VAL A 148 -8.03 20.99 -21.26
CA VAL A 148 -9.39 21.29 -20.77
C VAL A 148 -10.45 20.57 -21.60
N TRP A 149 -10.21 20.49 -22.90
CA TRP A 149 -11.18 19.97 -23.87
C TRP A 149 -11.07 18.48 -24.13
N GLN A 150 -9.87 17.90 -23.96
CA GLN A 150 -9.60 16.50 -24.27
C GLN A 150 -10.58 15.53 -23.59
N PRO A 151 -10.94 15.69 -22.29
CA PRO A 151 -11.89 14.78 -21.66
C PRO A 151 -13.28 14.78 -22.33
N LEU A 152 -13.72 15.93 -22.84
CA LEU A 152 -14.97 16.03 -23.60
C LEU A 152 -14.81 15.37 -24.97
N PHE A 153 -13.70 15.59 -25.66
CA PHE A 153 -13.45 15.00 -26.98
C PHE A 153 -13.31 13.49 -26.94
N ASP A 154 -12.56 12.93 -25.99
CA ASP A 154 -12.42 11.48 -25.81
C ASP A 154 -13.79 10.82 -25.63
N LYS A 155 -14.64 11.45 -24.80
CA LYS A 155 -16.01 11.00 -24.59
C LYS A 155 -16.86 11.11 -25.85
N ASN A 156 -16.76 12.21 -26.58
CA ASN A 156 -17.51 12.41 -27.82
C ASN A 156 -17.10 11.42 -28.91
N PHE A 157 -15.80 11.11 -29.01
CA PHE A 157 -15.25 10.15 -29.96
C PHE A 157 -15.76 8.73 -29.71
N GLU A 158 -15.78 8.29 -28.46
CA GLU A 158 -16.37 6.99 -28.11
C GLU A 158 -17.88 6.93 -28.38
N ILE A 159 -18.60 8.05 -28.15
CA ILE A 159 -20.02 8.15 -28.51
C ILE A 159 -20.21 8.13 -30.03
N GLN A 160 -19.32 8.76 -30.79
CA GLN A 160 -19.36 8.76 -32.25
C GLN A 160 -19.18 7.34 -32.79
N LYS A 161 -18.16 6.60 -32.32
CA LYS A 161 -17.96 5.19 -32.68
C LYS A 161 -19.16 4.33 -32.31
N ALA A 162 -19.72 4.53 -31.12
CA ALA A 162 -20.91 3.81 -30.67
C ALA A 162 -22.13 4.11 -31.57
N TYR A 163 -22.28 5.36 -32.00
CA TYR A 163 -23.34 5.79 -32.91
C TYR A 163 -23.15 5.19 -34.31
N GLU A 164 -21.96 5.29 -34.90
CA GLU A 164 -21.63 4.71 -36.21
C GLU A 164 -21.83 3.19 -36.21
N PHE A 165 -21.36 2.50 -35.17
CA PHE A 165 -21.61 1.07 -34.98
C PHE A 165 -23.11 0.77 -34.88
N ALA A 166 -23.88 1.57 -34.14
CA ALA A 166 -25.32 1.37 -34.01
C ALA A 166 -26.07 1.56 -35.34
N LEU A 167 -25.62 2.46 -36.21
CA LEU A 167 -26.20 2.67 -37.54
C LEU A 167 -25.87 1.53 -38.52
N GLN A 168 -24.65 0.98 -38.44
CA GLN A 168 -24.15 -0.04 -39.37
C GLN A 168 -24.46 -1.47 -38.93
N SER A 169 -24.78 -1.69 -37.65
CA SER A 169 -24.98 -3.03 -37.10
C SER A 169 -26.36 -3.61 -37.45
N SER A 170 -26.36 -4.84 -37.94
CA SER A 170 -27.55 -5.66 -38.17
C SER A 170 -28.07 -6.38 -36.91
N LEU A 171 -27.44 -6.18 -35.75
CA LEU A 171 -27.89 -6.76 -34.49
C LEU A 171 -29.19 -6.12 -33.99
N SER A 172 -29.97 -6.86 -33.20
CA SER A 172 -31.14 -6.29 -32.52
C SER A 172 -30.75 -5.10 -31.63
N GLN A 173 -31.60 -4.07 -31.56
CA GLN A 173 -31.38 -2.85 -30.77
C GLN A 173 -31.06 -3.12 -29.29
N GLU A 174 -31.64 -4.15 -28.69
CA GLU A 174 -31.35 -4.56 -27.31
C GLU A 174 -29.91 -5.05 -27.14
N LYS A 175 -29.44 -5.94 -28.04
CA LYS A 175 -28.06 -6.44 -28.06
C LYS A 175 -27.05 -5.33 -28.29
N ILE A 176 -27.34 -4.40 -29.21
CA ILE A 176 -26.51 -3.21 -29.44
C ILE A 176 -26.45 -2.37 -28.16
N GLY A 177 -27.60 -2.11 -27.53
CA GLY A 177 -27.68 -1.35 -26.29
C GLY A 177 -26.87 -1.96 -25.15
N LYS A 178 -27.00 -3.27 -24.91
CA LYS A 178 -26.20 -3.99 -23.90
C LYS A 178 -24.70 -3.92 -24.18
N LYS A 179 -24.28 -4.07 -25.43
CA LYS A 179 -22.87 -4.03 -25.84
C LYS A 179 -22.24 -2.64 -25.64
N LEU A 180 -22.98 -1.59 -26.00
CA LEU A 180 -22.47 -0.21 -25.97
C LEU A 180 -22.79 0.52 -24.67
N GLY A 181 -23.59 -0.07 -23.77
CA GLY A 181 -24.02 0.55 -22.52
C GLY A 181 -25.11 1.62 -22.69
N PHE A 182 -25.95 1.50 -23.71
CA PHE A 182 -27.08 2.42 -23.97
C PHE A 182 -28.43 1.69 -23.90
N SER A 183 -29.51 2.45 -23.64
CA SER A 183 -30.86 1.87 -23.68
C SER A 183 -31.26 1.50 -25.11
N GLN A 184 -32.08 0.45 -25.27
CA GLN A 184 -32.65 0.07 -26.57
C GLN A 184 -33.34 1.27 -27.25
N THR A 185 -34.08 2.07 -26.48
CA THR A 185 -34.79 3.27 -26.97
C THR A 185 -33.82 4.30 -27.54
N THR A 186 -32.64 4.48 -26.94
CA THR A 186 -31.59 5.36 -27.44
C THR A 186 -31.09 4.88 -28.80
N ILE A 187 -30.79 3.59 -28.93
CA ILE A 187 -30.33 2.97 -30.18
C ILE A 187 -31.40 3.11 -31.29
N SER A 188 -32.66 2.84 -30.95
CA SER A 188 -33.79 3.01 -31.87
C SER A 188 -33.94 4.44 -32.38
N LYS A 189 -33.75 5.44 -31.52
CA LYS A 189 -33.80 6.86 -31.91
C LYS A 189 -32.65 7.27 -32.82
N TRP A 190 -31.47 6.68 -32.61
CA TRP A 190 -30.30 6.88 -33.48
C TRP A 190 -30.53 6.29 -34.88
N GLN A 191 -30.92 5.02 -34.96
CA GLN A 191 -31.17 4.33 -36.25
C GLN A 191 -32.29 4.96 -37.07
N ARG A 192 -33.33 5.50 -36.41
CA ARG A 192 -34.44 6.19 -37.08
C ARG A 192 -34.15 7.64 -37.45
N GLY A 193 -32.95 8.16 -37.15
CA GLY A 193 -32.58 9.56 -37.42
C GLY A 193 -33.36 10.60 -36.60
N VAL A 194 -34.10 10.18 -35.57
CA VAL A 194 -34.95 11.08 -34.77
C VAL A 194 -34.12 12.02 -33.91
N HIS A 195 -32.99 11.54 -33.37
CA HIS A 195 -32.06 12.35 -32.59
C HIS A 195 -30.61 11.95 -32.83
N LEU A 196 -29.76 12.94 -33.07
CA LEU A 196 -28.31 12.77 -33.00
C LEU A 196 -27.86 12.58 -31.54
N PRO A 197 -26.77 11.82 -31.29
CA PRO A 197 -26.12 11.84 -30.00
C PRO A 197 -25.78 13.27 -29.61
N ARG A 198 -26.21 13.69 -28.41
CA ARG A 198 -26.00 15.05 -27.92
C ARG A 198 -24.53 15.47 -28.02
N ALA A 199 -23.60 14.55 -27.77
CA ALA A 199 -22.15 14.71 -27.89
C ALA A 199 -21.66 15.26 -29.24
N LEU A 200 -22.44 15.07 -30.32
CA LEU A 200 -22.15 15.54 -31.67
C LEU A 200 -22.81 16.90 -31.97
N SER A 201 -23.50 17.51 -31.00
CA SER A 201 -24.13 18.83 -31.16
C SER A 201 -23.08 19.94 -31.27
N LYS A 202 -23.28 20.85 -32.24
CA LYS A 202 -22.45 22.06 -32.44
C LYS A 202 -22.49 23.02 -31.25
N GLU A 203 -23.51 22.94 -30.39
CA GLU A 203 -23.67 23.81 -29.21
C GLU A 203 -22.50 23.72 -28.22
N TYR A 204 -21.80 22.58 -28.16
CA TYR A 204 -20.67 22.39 -27.24
C TYR A 204 -19.43 23.22 -27.58
N PHE A 205 -19.33 23.71 -28.81
CA PHE A 205 -18.16 24.44 -29.27
C PHE A 205 -18.29 25.97 -29.11
N LYS A 206 -19.45 26.48 -28.67
CA LYS A 206 -19.68 27.92 -28.46
C LYS A 206 -18.71 28.56 -27.45
N ALA A 207 -18.18 27.78 -26.50
CA ALA A 207 -17.24 28.25 -25.48
C ALA A 207 -15.76 28.18 -25.91
N LYS A 208 -15.46 27.77 -27.15
CA LYS A 208 -14.08 27.52 -27.62
C LYS A 208 -13.21 28.76 -27.67
N GLU A 209 -13.82 29.92 -27.87
CA GLU A 209 -13.11 31.21 -27.92
C GLU A 209 -12.81 31.78 -26.52
N ILE A 210 -13.50 31.30 -25.48
CA ILE A 210 -13.42 31.86 -24.12
C ILE A 210 -12.52 31.02 -23.21
N LEU A 211 -12.57 29.69 -23.34
CA LEU A 211 -11.85 28.77 -22.45
C LEU A 211 -10.43 28.49 -22.96
N PRO A 212 -9.45 28.34 -22.07
CA PRO A 212 -8.11 27.93 -22.47
C PRO A 212 -8.12 26.49 -23.01
N GLU A 213 -7.20 26.21 -23.95
CA GLU A 213 -7.01 24.85 -24.46
C GLU A 213 -6.43 23.91 -23.39
N LYS A 214 -5.48 24.46 -22.60
CA LYS A 214 -4.77 23.78 -21.53
C LYS A 214 -4.64 24.67 -20.31
N VAL A 215 -4.56 24.07 -19.13
CA VAL A 215 -4.30 24.76 -17.86
C VAL A 215 -3.06 24.19 -17.19
N LYS A 216 -2.20 25.05 -16.66
CA LYS A 216 -1.01 24.65 -15.91
C LYS A 216 -1.40 24.05 -14.56
N VAL A 217 -0.71 23.00 -14.15
CA VAL A 217 -0.82 22.46 -12.79
C VAL A 217 -0.19 23.44 -11.81
N THR A 218 -1.05 24.12 -11.05
CA THR A 218 -0.64 25.12 -10.04
C THR A 218 -1.21 24.76 -8.68
N LYS A 219 -0.64 25.31 -7.61
CA LYS A 219 -1.19 25.25 -6.24
C LYS A 219 -2.66 25.68 -6.20
N GLY A 220 -3.00 26.74 -6.93
CA GLY A 220 -4.37 27.22 -7.07
C GLY A 220 -5.32 26.20 -7.71
N LEU A 221 -4.88 25.52 -8.78
CA LEU A 221 -5.67 24.45 -9.40
C LEU A 221 -5.88 23.27 -8.44
N MET A 222 -4.86 22.91 -7.65
CA MET A 222 -4.99 21.84 -6.64
C MET A 222 -6.05 22.20 -5.59
N ARG A 223 -5.99 23.43 -5.07
CA ARG A 223 -7.01 23.95 -4.14
C ARG A 223 -8.41 23.95 -4.75
N LEU A 224 -8.54 24.32 -6.02
CA LEU A 224 -9.83 24.27 -6.73
C LEU A 224 -10.35 22.84 -6.89
N PHE A 225 -9.49 21.86 -7.19
CA PHE A 225 -9.86 20.45 -7.14
C PHE A 225 -10.29 19.99 -5.74
N GLY A 226 -9.64 20.51 -4.69
CA GLY A 226 -10.05 20.31 -3.30
C GLY A 226 -11.47 20.79 -3.04
N TYR A 227 -11.81 22.01 -3.44
CA TYR A 227 -13.17 22.55 -3.36
C TYR A 227 -14.16 21.72 -4.18
N TYR A 228 -13.78 21.28 -5.39
CA TYR A 228 -14.65 20.44 -6.21
C TYR A 228 -14.93 19.09 -5.53
N VAL A 229 -13.91 18.51 -4.90
CA VAL A 229 -14.08 17.23 -4.19
C VAL A 229 -14.93 17.38 -2.93
N ALA A 230 -14.89 18.53 -2.25
CA ALA A 230 -15.84 18.85 -1.18
C ALA A 230 -17.24 19.12 -1.74
N GLU A 231 -17.40 20.30 -2.33
CA GLU A 231 -18.70 20.95 -2.60
C GLU A 231 -19.09 20.94 -4.08
N GLY A 232 -18.20 20.44 -4.94
CA GLY A 232 -18.40 20.44 -6.37
C GLY A 232 -19.29 19.32 -6.88
N TYR A 233 -20.04 19.63 -7.93
CA TYR A 233 -20.79 18.70 -8.73
C TYR A 233 -20.65 19.02 -10.22
N ALA A 234 -20.57 17.99 -11.06
CA ALA A 234 -20.38 18.15 -12.49
C ALA A 234 -21.44 17.35 -13.27
N ARG A 235 -22.27 18.08 -14.02
CA ARG A 235 -23.28 17.56 -14.97
C ARG A 235 -23.06 18.15 -16.36
N LYS A 236 -23.89 19.10 -16.79
CA LYS A 236 -23.67 19.87 -18.03
C LYS A 236 -22.86 21.13 -17.74
N GLU A 237 -23.03 21.62 -16.53
CA GLU A 237 -22.35 22.67 -15.80
C GLU A 237 -21.43 22.05 -14.74
N VAL A 238 -20.52 22.86 -14.21
CA VAL A 238 -19.89 22.62 -12.91
C VAL A 238 -20.50 23.58 -11.90
N ASP A 239 -20.88 23.06 -10.75
CA ASP A 239 -21.50 23.83 -9.69
C ASP A 239 -20.82 23.57 -8.34
N PHE A 240 -20.69 24.61 -7.50
CA PHE A 240 -20.11 24.53 -6.15
C PHE A 240 -21.14 25.01 -5.13
N CYS A 241 -21.60 24.10 -4.27
CA CYS A 241 -22.60 24.39 -3.25
C CYS A 241 -21.93 24.71 -1.91
N VAL A 242 -21.87 25.99 -1.53
CA VAL A 242 -21.15 26.46 -0.33
C VAL A 242 -22.09 27.18 0.63
N GLY A 243 -21.72 27.28 1.90
CA GLY A 243 -22.47 28.03 2.89
C GLY A 243 -22.46 29.53 2.56
N LYS A 244 -23.62 30.20 2.67
CA LYS A 244 -23.76 31.63 2.34
C LYS A 244 -22.84 32.55 3.16
N ASN A 245 -22.48 32.12 4.38
CA ASN A 245 -21.59 32.87 5.27
C ASN A 245 -20.10 32.58 5.02
N GLU A 246 -19.76 31.61 4.17
CA GLU A 246 -18.38 31.22 3.87
C GLU A 246 -17.78 32.09 2.77
N LYS A 247 -17.81 33.42 2.98
CA LYS A 247 -17.42 34.42 1.98
C LYS A 247 -16.02 34.20 1.43
N GLU A 248 -15.07 33.81 2.29
CA GLU A 248 -13.69 33.52 1.85
C GLU A 248 -13.62 32.35 0.87
N ILE A 249 -14.44 31.31 1.05
CA ILE A 249 -14.47 30.15 0.15
C ILE A 249 -15.09 30.55 -1.18
N ILE A 250 -16.21 31.29 -1.13
CA ILE A 250 -16.91 31.81 -2.31
C ILE A 250 -15.96 32.63 -3.19
N GLU A 251 -15.30 33.63 -2.61
CA GLU A 251 -14.39 34.52 -3.35
C GLU A 251 -13.15 33.78 -3.87
N ASP A 252 -12.62 32.82 -3.11
CA ASP A 252 -11.49 32.00 -3.55
C ASP A 252 -11.86 31.09 -4.73
N ILE A 253 -13.05 30.48 -4.72
CA ILE A 253 -13.55 29.70 -5.87
C ILE A 253 -13.73 30.60 -7.09
N LYS A 254 -14.41 31.76 -6.94
CA LYS A 254 -14.63 32.71 -8.04
C LYS A 254 -13.29 33.19 -8.63
N GLY A 255 -12.36 33.61 -7.79
CA GLY A 255 -11.04 34.07 -8.20
C GLY A 255 -10.22 32.97 -8.91
N LEU A 256 -10.26 31.73 -8.41
CA LEU A 256 -9.58 30.59 -9.04
C LEU A 256 -10.21 30.23 -10.38
N MET A 257 -11.54 30.19 -10.49
CA MET A 257 -12.25 29.92 -11.74
C MET A 257 -11.95 30.99 -12.80
N LYS A 258 -11.95 32.27 -12.41
CA LYS A 258 -11.55 33.37 -13.30
C LYS A 258 -10.11 33.23 -13.75
N LYS A 259 -9.17 33.01 -12.81
CA LYS A 259 -7.74 32.93 -13.12
C LYS A 259 -7.37 31.72 -13.98
N ILE A 260 -7.99 30.57 -13.74
CA ILE A 260 -7.59 29.30 -14.37
C ILE A 260 -8.35 29.07 -15.69
N PHE A 261 -9.64 29.37 -15.73
CA PHE A 261 -10.51 29.05 -16.86
C PHE A 261 -11.07 30.28 -17.57
N ASN A 262 -10.76 31.49 -17.09
CA ASN A 262 -11.38 32.74 -17.56
C ASN A 262 -12.91 32.74 -17.41
N LEU A 263 -13.42 32.15 -16.32
CA LEU A 263 -14.85 32.03 -16.07
C LEU A 263 -15.30 32.76 -14.81
N GLU A 264 -16.41 33.46 -14.93
CA GLU A 264 -17.22 33.98 -13.82
C GLU A 264 -18.47 33.11 -13.67
N PRO A 265 -19.08 33.04 -12.47
CA PRO A 265 -20.30 32.26 -12.29
C PRO A 265 -21.42 32.85 -13.16
N ASP A 266 -22.03 32.02 -14.00
CA ASP A 266 -23.19 32.43 -14.79
C ASP A 266 -24.41 32.71 -13.91
N ARG A 267 -24.50 32.01 -12.77
CA ARG A 267 -25.55 32.20 -11.77
C ARG A 267 -25.04 31.93 -10.36
N GLU A 268 -25.56 32.71 -9.43
CA GLU A 268 -25.45 32.46 -7.99
C GLU A 268 -26.85 32.17 -7.46
N ARG A 269 -27.13 30.90 -7.13
CA ARG A 269 -28.47 30.44 -6.77
C ARG A 269 -28.55 30.07 -5.30
N GLU A 270 -29.47 30.69 -4.56
CA GLU A 270 -29.84 30.22 -3.22
C GLU A 270 -30.67 28.92 -3.34
N ILE A 271 -30.16 27.83 -2.77
CA ILE A 271 -30.85 26.53 -2.76
C ILE A 271 -31.73 26.39 -1.51
N THR A 272 -31.19 26.87 -0.39
CA THR A 272 -31.79 26.90 0.95
C THR A 272 -31.38 28.21 1.63
N GLU A 273 -32.02 28.59 2.74
CA GLU A 273 -31.71 29.84 3.48
C GLU A 273 -30.22 30.01 3.84
N GLY A 274 -29.46 28.91 3.96
CA GLY A 274 -28.05 28.92 4.37
C GLY A 274 -27.02 28.59 3.29
N ALA A 275 -27.42 28.26 2.05
CA ALA A 275 -26.49 27.74 1.04
C ALA A 275 -26.68 28.38 -0.34
N ILE A 276 -25.56 28.70 -0.97
CA ILE A 276 -25.47 29.30 -2.30
C ILE A 276 -24.77 28.34 -3.26
N ASN A 277 -25.23 28.28 -4.49
CA ASN A 277 -24.62 27.49 -5.54
C ASN A 277 -24.04 28.40 -6.61
N LEU A 278 -22.72 28.30 -6.82
CA LEU A 278 -22.00 28.99 -7.88
C LEU A 278 -22.04 28.11 -9.13
N VAL A 279 -22.78 28.52 -10.16
CA VAL A 279 -23.03 27.69 -11.35
C VAL A 279 -22.25 28.23 -12.54
N TYR A 280 -21.48 27.35 -13.19
CA TYR A 280 -20.69 27.64 -14.40
C TYR A 280 -21.13 26.73 -15.54
N TYR A 281 -21.81 27.27 -16.55
CA TYR A 281 -22.33 26.57 -17.73
C TYR A 281 -21.24 26.31 -18.79
N ALA A 282 -20.15 25.68 -18.38
CA ALA A 282 -19.05 25.28 -19.26
C ALA A 282 -18.90 23.75 -19.27
N LYS A 283 -19.47 23.10 -20.30
CA LYS A 283 -19.39 21.64 -20.44
C LYS A 283 -17.96 21.08 -20.46
N PRO A 284 -16.99 21.67 -21.19
CA PRO A 284 -15.61 21.20 -21.18
C PRO A 284 -15.01 21.21 -19.76
N VAL A 285 -15.26 22.27 -19.00
CA VAL A 285 -14.81 22.42 -17.62
C VAL A 285 -15.49 21.39 -16.70
N ALA A 286 -16.79 21.14 -16.88
CA ALA A 286 -17.50 20.09 -16.13
C ALA A 286 -16.91 18.70 -16.39
N GLU A 287 -16.64 18.33 -17.64
CA GLU A 287 -15.98 17.05 -17.96
C GLU A 287 -14.52 17.02 -17.50
N PHE A 288 -13.82 18.16 -17.49
CA PHE A 288 -12.48 18.29 -16.93
C PHE A 288 -12.44 17.91 -15.44
N PHE A 289 -13.30 18.51 -14.61
CA PHE A 289 -13.39 18.15 -13.19
C PHE A 289 -13.82 16.69 -13.00
N LYS A 290 -14.80 16.24 -13.78
CA LYS A 290 -15.27 14.84 -13.73
C LYS A 290 -14.16 13.85 -14.08
N TYR A 291 -13.32 14.15 -15.05
CA TYR A 291 -12.23 13.28 -15.48
C TYR A 291 -11.13 13.20 -14.42
N TRP A 292 -10.73 14.34 -13.86
CA TRP A 292 -9.61 14.39 -12.92
C TRP A 292 -9.99 13.97 -11.49
N CYS A 293 -11.22 14.25 -11.06
CA CYS A 293 -11.64 14.05 -9.68
C CYS A 293 -12.89 13.18 -9.52
N GLY A 294 -13.45 12.63 -10.60
CA GLY A 294 -14.68 11.84 -10.57
C GLY A 294 -15.95 12.69 -10.50
N SER A 295 -17.12 12.05 -10.64
CA SER A 295 -18.44 12.70 -10.51
C SER A 295 -19.40 11.86 -9.68
N GLY A 296 -20.18 12.53 -8.84
CA GLY A 296 -20.99 11.91 -7.79
C GLY A 296 -20.15 11.55 -6.57
N ALA A 297 -20.72 11.73 -5.38
CA ALA A 297 -19.99 11.69 -4.11
C ALA A 297 -19.21 10.37 -3.87
N GLN A 298 -19.73 9.22 -4.32
CA GLN A 298 -19.06 7.93 -4.14
C GLN A 298 -17.90 7.67 -5.09
N ASN A 299 -17.88 8.35 -6.25
CA ASN A 299 -16.86 8.14 -7.29
C ASN A 299 -15.78 9.22 -7.27
N LYS A 300 -15.87 10.20 -6.35
CA LYS A 300 -14.82 11.21 -6.21
C LYS A 300 -13.48 10.53 -5.89
N HIS A 301 -12.38 11.02 -6.45
CA HIS A 301 -11.03 10.47 -6.26
C HIS A 301 -9.98 11.56 -6.44
N LEU A 302 -8.72 11.28 -6.06
CA LEU A 302 -7.61 12.19 -6.34
C LEU A 302 -7.23 12.14 -7.83
N PRO A 303 -6.79 13.26 -8.42
CA PRO A 303 -6.13 13.22 -9.71
C PRO A 303 -4.81 12.45 -9.59
N TRP A 304 -4.61 11.45 -10.45
CA TRP A 304 -3.51 10.49 -10.32
C TRP A 304 -2.10 11.13 -10.37
N PHE A 305 -1.95 12.27 -11.04
CA PHE A 305 -0.65 12.96 -11.12
C PHE A 305 -0.27 13.62 -9.79
N LEU A 306 -1.23 13.84 -8.87
CA LEU A 306 -0.98 14.47 -7.58
C LEU A 306 0.00 13.64 -6.72
N PHE A 307 0.09 12.32 -6.97
CA PHE A 307 1.04 11.44 -6.31
C PHE A 307 2.51 11.68 -6.69
N GLU A 308 2.77 12.41 -7.77
CA GLU A 308 4.13 12.78 -8.21
C GLU A 308 4.50 14.22 -7.79
N LEU A 309 3.55 15.01 -7.26
CA LEU A 309 3.77 16.43 -6.99
C LEU A 309 4.38 16.68 -5.60
N PRO A 310 5.10 17.80 -5.39
CA PRO A 310 5.62 18.19 -4.10
C PRO A 310 4.52 18.42 -3.06
N GLN A 311 4.91 18.36 -1.78
CA GLN A 311 3.99 18.40 -0.64
C GLN A 311 3.04 19.60 -0.66
N GLU A 312 3.52 20.78 -1.03
CA GLU A 312 2.71 22.00 -1.15
C GLU A 312 1.49 21.88 -2.08
N TYR A 313 1.57 21.10 -3.16
CA TYR A 313 0.46 20.90 -4.08
C TYR A 313 -0.61 20.02 -3.44
N PHE A 314 -0.17 18.95 -2.77
CA PHE A 314 -1.06 18.11 -1.97
C PHE A 314 -1.71 18.89 -0.84
N LEU A 315 -0.97 19.75 -0.13
CA LEU A 315 -1.51 20.56 0.96
C LEU A 315 -2.58 21.54 0.47
N GLU A 316 -2.39 22.14 -0.71
CA GLU A 316 -3.40 23.05 -1.28
C GLU A 316 -4.65 22.30 -1.73
N PHE A 317 -4.52 21.10 -2.32
CA PHE A 317 -5.67 20.21 -2.53
C PHE A 317 -6.41 19.90 -1.23
N LEU A 318 -5.66 19.48 -0.21
CA LEU A 318 -6.22 19.12 1.08
C LEU A 318 -6.88 20.32 1.77
N LYS A 319 -6.35 21.53 1.56
CA LYS A 319 -6.88 22.79 2.11
C LYS A 319 -8.24 23.12 1.51
N GLY A 320 -8.37 23.01 0.18
CA GLY A 320 -9.67 23.19 -0.49
C GLY A 320 -10.70 22.18 0.01
N TRP A 321 -10.29 20.91 0.15
CA TRP A 321 -11.19 19.86 0.63
C TRP A 321 -11.57 20.04 2.11
N ALA A 322 -10.59 20.33 2.97
CA ALA A 322 -10.80 20.55 4.40
C ALA A 322 -11.63 21.81 4.71
N ARG A 323 -11.59 22.83 3.85
CA ARG A 323 -12.42 24.03 4.02
C ARG A 323 -13.90 23.76 3.77
N GLY A 324 -14.26 22.84 2.87
CA GLY A 324 -15.65 22.44 2.66
C GLY A 324 -16.11 21.32 3.60
N ASP A 325 -15.43 20.17 3.56
CA ASP A 325 -15.85 18.95 4.28
C ASP A 325 -15.18 18.75 5.65
N GLY A 326 -14.26 19.64 6.05
CA GLY A 326 -13.42 19.46 7.23
C GLY A 326 -14.05 19.99 8.50
N HIS A 327 -13.83 19.25 9.60
CA HIS A 327 -14.27 19.65 10.93
C HIS A 327 -13.14 19.44 11.95
N PHE A 328 -12.94 20.43 12.82
CA PHE A 328 -12.04 20.29 13.97
C PHE A 328 -12.81 19.76 15.18
N ASN A 329 -12.43 18.57 15.66
CA ASN A 329 -13.04 18.03 16.87
C ASN A 329 -12.53 18.76 18.13
N LYS A 330 -13.17 18.49 19.28
CA LYS A 330 -12.80 19.08 20.59
C LYS A 330 -11.33 18.87 21.01
N ARG A 331 -10.64 17.89 20.42
CA ARG A 331 -9.22 17.59 20.69
C ARG A 331 -8.27 18.29 19.72
N GLY A 332 -8.79 19.13 18.81
CA GLY A 332 -8.03 19.82 17.78
C GLY A 332 -7.55 18.92 16.64
N ALA A 333 -8.16 17.75 16.45
CA ALA A 333 -7.89 16.90 15.29
C ALA A 333 -8.74 17.36 14.10
N LEU A 334 -8.14 17.39 12.92
CA LEU A 334 -8.84 17.64 11.66
C LEU A 334 -9.48 16.35 11.18
N GLU A 335 -10.79 16.38 10.97
CA GLU A 335 -11.61 15.27 10.48
C GLU A 335 -12.25 15.66 9.15
N ILE A 336 -11.93 14.95 8.08
CA ILE A 336 -12.54 15.16 6.75
C ILE A 336 -13.35 13.92 6.40
N THR A 337 -14.62 14.09 6.05
CA THR A 337 -15.56 12.99 5.82
C THR A 337 -15.87 12.85 4.34
N SER A 338 -15.99 11.61 3.84
CA SER A 338 -16.50 11.35 2.50
C SER A 338 -17.16 9.97 2.41
N VAL A 339 -18.13 9.83 1.50
CA VAL A 339 -18.70 8.53 1.14
C VAL A 339 -17.85 7.80 0.09
N SER A 340 -16.92 8.48 -0.57
CA SER A 340 -15.94 7.83 -1.45
C SER A 340 -14.84 7.16 -0.63
N LYS A 341 -14.89 5.82 -0.58
CA LYS A 341 -13.82 5.01 0.03
C LYS A 341 -12.49 5.24 -0.68
N ARG A 342 -12.53 5.34 -2.01
CA ARG A 342 -11.34 5.51 -2.86
C ARG A 342 -10.60 6.79 -2.51
N LEU A 343 -11.30 7.92 -2.49
CA LEU A 343 -10.73 9.22 -2.15
C LEU A 343 -10.04 9.22 -0.78
N ILE A 344 -10.69 8.64 0.23
CA ILE A 344 -10.16 8.59 1.59
C ILE A 344 -8.90 7.72 1.67
N ILE A 345 -8.86 6.58 0.97
CA ILE A 345 -7.68 5.71 0.92
C ILE A 345 -6.55 6.40 0.14
N GLU A 346 -6.83 6.96 -1.03
CA GLU A 346 -5.84 7.68 -1.84
C GLU A 346 -5.22 8.84 -1.06
N ALA A 347 -6.04 9.64 -0.37
CA ALA A 347 -5.57 10.73 0.48
C ALA A 347 -4.77 10.24 1.71
N ASN A 348 -5.16 9.12 2.33
CA ASN A 348 -4.38 8.51 3.42
C ASN A 348 -2.99 8.05 2.92
N TRP A 349 -2.94 7.41 1.75
CA TRP A 349 -1.69 6.99 1.12
C TRP A 349 -0.79 8.17 0.78
N LEU A 350 -1.34 9.19 0.10
CA LEU A 350 -0.60 10.37 -0.30
C LEU A 350 -0.09 11.17 0.91
N ALA A 351 -0.93 11.35 1.93
CA ALA A 351 -0.51 11.99 3.18
C ALA A 351 0.68 11.27 3.83
N ARG A 352 0.68 9.93 3.82
CA ARG A 352 1.76 9.10 4.36
C ARG A 352 3.03 9.14 3.52
N MET A 353 2.92 9.27 2.19
CA MET A 353 4.05 9.54 1.31
C MET A 353 4.69 10.90 1.58
N HIS A 354 3.90 11.90 1.99
CA HIS A 354 4.40 13.21 2.39
C HIS A 354 4.78 13.32 3.88
N GLY A 355 4.86 12.21 4.62
CA GLY A 355 5.33 12.22 6.00
C GLY A 355 4.27 12.47 7.09
N PHE A 356 3.00 12.65 6.72
CA PHE A 356 1.90 12.72 7.68
C PHE A 356 1.42 11.32 8.07
N LYS A 357 0.78 11.17 9.23
CA LYS A 357 0.23 9.88 9.65
C LYS A 357 -1.24 9.96 10.08
N PRO A 358 -2.16 10.23 9.14
CA PRO A 358 -3.58 10.14 9.43
C PRO A 358 -4.01 8.69 9.66
N PHE A 359 -5.23 8.54 10.16
CA PHE A 359 -5.91 7.25 10.26
C PHE A 359 -7.30 7.34 9.63
N VAL A 360 -7.76 6.21 9.11
CA VAL A 360 -9.07 6.08 8.48
C VAL A 360 -10.05 5.44 9.45
N THR A 361 -11.23 6.03 9.58
CA THR A 361 -12.35 5.44 10.32
C THR A 361 -13.55 5.24 9.40
N LYS A 362 -14.37 4.24 9.71
CA LYS A 362 -15.60 3.90 8.99
C LYS A 362 -16.77 4.04 9.96
N PHE A 363 -17.85 4.68 9.53
CA PHE A 363 -19.08 4.80 10.30
C PHE A 363 -20.31 4.71 9.39
N VAL A 364 -21.47 4.45 9.98
CA VAL A 364 -22.75 4.49 9.27
C VAL A 364 -23.39 5.85 9.56
N ALA A 365 -23.55 6.67 8.53
CA ALA A 365 -24.36 7.87 8.62
C ALA A 365 -25.83 7.44 8.71
N LYS A 366 -26.48 7.76 9.84
CA LYS A 366 -27.88 7.40 10.10
C LYS A 366 -28.79 8.07 9.07
N GLU A 367 -29.87 7.37 8.73
CA GLU A 367 -30.98 7.93 7.96
C GLU A 367 -31.58 9.13 8.70
N GLY A 368 -31.96 10.19 7.99
CA GLY A 368 -32.77 11.24 8.63
C GLY A 368 -32.60 12.68 8.12
N ARG A 369 -31.55 13.04 7.37
CA ARG A 369 -31.57 14.33 6.66
C ARG A 369 -32.59 14.26 5.53
N LYS A 370 -33.73 14.93 5.70
CA LYS A 370 -34.67 15.27 4.62
C LYS A 370 -34.27 16.63 4.06
N ILE A 371 -34.11 16.72 2.74
CA ILE A 371 -33.98 18.00 2.06
C ILE A 371 -35.39 18.41 1.64
N LYS A 372 -35.97 19.41 2.32
CA LYS A 372 -37.38 19.83 2.13
C LYS A 372 -38.34 18.62 2.28
N ASP A 373 -39.33 18.48 1.40
CA ASP A 373 -40.27 17.35 1.32
C ASP A 373 -39.68 16.09 0.65
N GLY A 374 -38.36 16.06 0.43
CA GLY A 374 -37.68 14.94 -0.17
C GLY A 374 -37.69 13.69 0.70
N LYS A 375 -37.50 12.53 0.05
CA LYS A 375 -37.28 11.25 0.75
C LYS A 375 -36.06 11.39 1.68
N PRO A 376 -36.11 10.83 2.90
CA PRO A 376 -34.96 10.85 3.79
C PRO A 376 -33.77 10.17 3.12
N LEU A 377 -32.58 10.76 3.29
CA LEU A 377 -31.35 10.14 2.81
C LEU A 377 -31.19 8.77 3.48
N LYS A 378 -31.06 7.72 2.67
CA LYS A 378 -30.84 6.35 3.17
C LYS A 378 -29.56 6.29 4.00
N ALA A 379 -29.57 5.43 5.03
CA ALA A 379 -28.37 5.13 5.78
C ALA A 379 -27.22 4.74 4.83
N THR A 380 -26.09 5.43 4.94
CA THR A 380 -24.97 5.28 4.02
C THR A 380 -23.69 5.08 4.81
N VAL A 381 -22.84 4.17 4.32
CA VAL A 381 -21.50 3.98 4.87
C VAL A 381 -20.63 5.17 4.45
N ALA A 382 -20.06 5.85 5.43
CA ALA A 382 -19.12 6.95 5.23
C ALA A 382 -17.76 6.62 5.86
N TYR A 383 -16.75 7.31 5.38
CA TYR A 383 -15.37 7.18 5.81
C TYR A 383 -14.86 8.54 6.25
N ARG A 384 -13.89 8.53 7.17
CA ARG A 384 -13.30 9.76 7.69
C ARG A 384 -11.80 9.62 7.76
N LEU A 385 -11.11 10.60 7.17
CA LEU A 385 -9.68 10.78 7.27
C LEU A 385 -9.40 11.70 8.45
N VAL A 386 -8.64 11.22 9.42
CA VAL A 386 -8.39 11.95 10.67
C VAL A 386 -6.92 12.24 10.82
N PHE A 387 -6.59 13.54 10.90
CA PHE A 387 -5.28 14.02 11.33
C PHE A 387 -5.36 14.44 12.79
N ALA A 388 -4.72 13.68 13.68
CA ALA A 388 -4.60 14.08 15.08
C ALA A 388 -3.96 15.48 15.21
N LYS A 389 -4.18 16.19 16.32
CA LYS A 389 -3.63 17.55 16.55
C LYS A 389 -2.14 17.68 16.21
N SER A 390 -1.32 16.70 16.60
CA SER A 390 0.14 16.68 16.30
C SER A 390 0.50 16.35 14.85
N GLN A 391 -0.46 15.84 14.08
CA GLN A 391 -0.33 15.43 12.68
C GLN A 391 -1.14 16.32 11.73
N ASN A 392 -1.80 17.36 12.25
CA ASN A 392 -2.62 18.27 11.47
C ASN A 392 -1.74 19.07 10.50
N PRO A 393 -1.92 18.93 9.18
CA PRO A 393 -1.12 19.65 8.19
C PRO A 393 -1.30 21.16 8.21
N PHE A 394 -2.40 21.66 8.79
CA PHE A 394 -2.69 23.10 8.92
C PHE A 394 -2.51 23.61 10.37
N GLY A 395 -1.91 22.79 11.23
CA GLY A 395 -1.55 23.15 12.61
C GLY A 395 -0.05 23.13 12.82
N GLY A 396 0.39 23.11 14.09
CA GLY A 396 1.81 23.04 14.47
C GLY A 396 2.49 21.69 14.20
N PHE A 397 2.21 21.06 13.05
CA PHE A 397 2.93 19.87 12.61
C PHE A 397 4.42 20.18 12.46
N SER A 398 5.25 19.29 13.00
CA SER A 398 6.69 19.28 12.81
C SER A 398 7.11 17.86 12.46
N GLN A 399 8.23 17.69 11.77
CA GLN A 399 8.80 16.36 11.53
C GLN A 399 9.03 15.58 12.85
N ASN A 400 9.30 16.31 13.93
CA ASN A 400 9.48 15.76 15.27
C ASN A 400 8.18 15.33 15.96
N SER A 401 7.01 15.69 15.42
CA SER A 401 5.71 15.37 16.00
C SER A 401 5.57 13.87 16.29
N PRO A 402 5.08 13.50 17.49
CA PRO A 402 4.93 12.11 17.87
C PRO A 402 3.91 11.41 16.98
N THR A 403 4.24 10.19 16.55
CA THR A 403 3.35 9.32 15.79
C THR A 403 3.23 7.97 16.47
N ARG A 404 2.02 7.39 16.41
CA ARG A 404 1.80 6.02 16.88
C ARG A 404 2.52 5.03 15.96
N LEU A 405 3.24 4.09 16.56
CA LEU A 405 3.84 2.97 15.84
C LEU A 405 2.73 1.97 15.46
N PRO A 406 2.83 1.30 14.29
CA PRO A 406 1.85 0.33 13.83
C PRO A 406 2.00 -1.01 14.58
N LYS A 407 1.71 -0.99 15.89
CA LYS A 407 1.78 -2.18 16.74
C LYS A 407 0.65 -3.14 16.38
N VAL A 408 0.96 -4.42 16.17
CA VAL A 408 -0.02 -5.48 16.00
C VAL A 408 -0.87 -5.57 17.27
N ILE A 409 -2.19 -5.59 17.08
CA ILE A 409 -3.20 -5.70 18.14
C ILE A 409 -3.70 -7.15 18.20
N SER A 410 -4.02 -7.72 17.04
CA SER A 410 -4.53 -9.09 16.94
C SER A 410 -4.22 -9.69 15.58
N VAL A 411 -3.97 -10.99 15.55
CA VAL A 411 -3.86 -11.80 14.35
C VAL A 411 -4.96 -12.85 14.40
N LYS A 412 -5.88 -12.83 13.43
CA LYS A 412 -7.03 -13.75 13.41
C LYS A 412 -7.06 -14.53 12.12
N LYS A 413 -7.10 -15.86 12.22
CA LYS A 413 -7.37 -16.75 11.10
C LYS A 413 -8.86 -16.69 10.75
N ILE A 414 -9.19 -16.58 9.47
CA ILE A 414 -10.57 -16.40 8.98
C ILE A 414 -10.78 -17.35 7.79
N PRO A 415 -11.91 -18.10 7.74
CA PRO A 415 -12.30 -18.85 6.56
C PRO A 415 -12.37 -17.94 5.34
N TYR A 416 -11.85 -18.41 4.23
CA TYR A 416 -11.85 -17.70 2.96
C TYR A 416 -12.02 -18.71 1.84
N ASN A 417 -12.60 -18.33 0.71
CA ASN A 417 -12.60 -19.18 -0.46
C ASN A 417 -12.45 -18.27 -1.68
N GLY A 418 -11.26 -18.26 -2.25
CA GLY A 418 -10.96 -17.42 -3.39
C GLY A 418 -9.48 -17.27 -3.62
N TYR A 419 -9.16 -16.39 -4.57
CA TYR A 419 -7.80 -16.09 -4.94
C TYR A 419 -7.10 -15.18 -3.94
N VAL A 420 -5.82 -15.47 -3.73
CA VAL A 420 -4.81 -14.59 -3.15
C VAL A 420 -3.73 -14.31 -4.18
N TYR A 421 -3.00 -13.23 -3.97
CA TYR A 421 -2.24 -12.56 -5.00
C TYR A 421 -0.88 -12.11 -4.47
N ASP A 422 0.14 -12.13 -5.34
CA ASP A 422 1.46 -11.64 -5.00
C ASP A 422 2.17 -10.97 -6.20
N PHE A 423 3.07 -10.05 -5.91
CA PHE A 423 4.00 -9.47 -6.88
C PHE A 423 5.35 -10.16 -6.73
N CYS A 424 5.91 -10.72 -7.79
CA CYS A 424 7.15 -11.49 -7.75
C CYS A 424 8.30 -10.72 -8.42
N GLY A 425 9.52 -10.93 -7.93
CA GLY A 425 10.72 -10.30 -8.47
C GLY A 425 10.79 -8.78 -8.35
N CYS A 426 10.10 -8.19 -7.37
CA CYS A 426 10.31 -6.80 -6.97
C CYS A 426 11.74 -6.61 -6.45
N GLU A 427 12.45 -5.62 -6.98
CA GLU A 427 13.77 -5.25 -6.45
C GLU A 427 13.66 -4.91 -4.93
N ASN A 428 14.58 -5.44 -4.12
CA ASN A 428 14.56 -5.45 -2.63
C ASN A 428 13.47 -6.30 -1.96
N GLU A 429 12.70 -7.06 -2.73
CA GLU A 429 11.80 -8.12 -2.26
C GLU A 429 10.63 -7.65 -1.37
N ALA A 430 10.13 -6.44 -1.61
CA ALA A 430 9.03 -5.92 -0.82
C ALA A 430 8.18 -4.89 -1.55
N PHE A 431 6.93 -4.77 -1.13
CA PHE A 431 5.99 -3.75 -1.59
C PHE A 431 5.05 -3.30 -0.47
N PHE A 432 4.54 -2.08 -0.57
CA PHE A 432 3.56 -1.55 0.36
C PHE A 432 2.13 -1.98 -0.03
N ALA A 433 1.36 -2.42 0.95
CA ALA A 433 -0.02 -2.88 0.79
C ALA A 433 -0.93 -2.40 1.95
N GLY A 434 -2.24 -2.60 1.80
CA GLY A 434 -3.26 -2.27 2.80
C GLY A 434 -3.94 -0.89 2.60
N GLU A 435 -5.00 -0.63 3.37
CA GLU A 435 -5.68 0.68 3.38
C GLU A 435 -4.76 1.78 3.93
N SER A 436 -3.86 1.40 4.85
CA SER A 436 -2.69 2.18 5.23
C SER A 436 -1.43 1.40 4.82
N PRO A 437 -0.45 2.04 4.15
CA PRO A 437 0.74 1.40 3.60
C PRO A 437 1.57 0.71 4.68
N VAL A 438 1.57 -0.63 4.65
CA VAL A 438 2.44 -1.52 5.42
C VAL A 438 3.30 -2.33 4.47
N LEU A 439 4.57 -2.54 4.82
CA LEU A 439 5.53 -3.24 3.97
C LEU A 439 5.33 -4.76 4.08
N ALA A 440 4.97 -5.38 2.96
CA ALA A 440 4.86 -6.82 2.77
C ALA A 440 6.07 -7.33 1.98
N HIS A 441 6.45 -8.59 2.21
CA HIS A 441 7.49 -9.28 1.45
C HIS A 441 6.90 -9.85 0.16
N ASN A 442 7.67 -9.90 -0.93
CA ASN A 442 7.25 -10.69 -2.09
C ASN A 442 7.61 -12.17 -1.91
N THR A 443 6.78 -13.09 -2.37
CA THR A 443 7.17 -14.49 -2.36
C THR A 443 8.16 -14.75 -3.50
N ASN A 444 9.43 -15.00 -3.16
CA ASN A 444 10.38 -15.62 -4.08
C ASN A 444 10.24 -17.13 -3.94
N ARG A 445 9.55 -17.75 -4.90
CA ARG A 445 9.43 -19.21 -4.98
C ARG A 445 10.46 -19.76 -5.99
N PRO A 446 11.57 -20.37 -5.55
CA PRO A 446 12.57 -20.95 -6.45
C PRO A 446 12.03 -22.16 -7.24
N ASP A 447 10.95 -22.79 -6.77
CA ASP A 447 10.23 -23.91 -7.42
C ASP A 447 9.50 -23.51 -8.71
N ILE A 448 9.45 -22.22 -9.06
CA ILE A 448 8.63 -21.68 -10.16
C ILE A 448 9.49 -20.92 -11.20
N LEU A 449 10.82 -21.00 -11.12
CA LEU A 449 11.71 -20.40 -12.12
C LEU A 449 11.48 -21.03 -13.52
N ASP A 450 11.42 -20.18 -14.55
CA ASP A 450 11.15 -20.58 -15.94
C ASP A 450 12.09 -21.71 -16.40
N PRO A 451 11.57 -22.85 -16.90
CA PRO A 451 12.37 -23.93 -17.47
C PRO A 451 13.36 -23.47 -18.56
N ALA A 452 13.09 -22.37 -19.26
CA ALA A 452 14.00 -21.77 -20.23
C ALA A 452 15.27 -21.19 -19.60
N LEU A 453 15.19 -20.66 -18.37
CA LEU A 453 16.35 -20.22 -17.59
C LEU A 453 17.16 -21.41 -17.06
N LEU A 454 16.53 -22.58 -16.96
CA LEU A 454 17.12 -23.83 -16.50
C LEU A 454 17.85 -24.62 -17.60
N ARG A 455 17.82 -24.16 -18.86
CA ARG A 455 18.54 -24.80 -19.97
C ARG A 455 20.05 -24.60 -19.83
N PRO A 456 20.88 -25.58 -20.25
CA PRO A 456 22.34 -25.46 -20.26
C PRO A 456 22.82 -24.17 -20.99
N GLY A 457 23.75 -23.41 -20.41
CA GLY A 457 24.30 -22.17 -20.98
C GLY A 457 23.67 -20.86 -20.48
N ARG A 458 22.93 -20.88 -19.36
CA ARG A 458 22.22 -19.71 -18.77
C ARG A 458 22.39 -19.62 -17.26
N PHE A 459 21.96 -20.64 -16.52
CA PHE A 459 22.35 -20.86 -15.13
C PHE A 459 23.26 -22.09 -15.07
N ASP A 460 24.55 -21.87 -15.31
CA ASP A 460 25.51 -22.96 -15.51
C ASP A 460 25.92 -23.69 -14.22
N ARG A 461 25.67 -23.07 -13.06
CA ARG A 461 25.92 -23.69 -11.76
C ARG A 461 24.71 -23.53 -10.85
N ARG A 462 24.07 -24.65 -10.56
CA ARG A 462 23.19 -24.79 -9.40
C ARG A 462 24.03 -25.30 -8.26
N ILE A 463 24.17 -24.50 -7.21
CA ILE A 463 24.78 -24.94 -5.96
C ILE A 463 23.61 -25.19 -5.01
N VAL A 464 23.18 -26.45 -4.94
CA VAL A 464 22.32 -26.90 -3.86
C VAL A 464 23.25 -27.08 -2.67
N LEU A 465 23.07 -26.25 -1.64
CA LEU A 465 23.82 -26.39 -0.39
C LEU A 465 23.04 -27.35 0.49
N ASP A 466 23.44 -28.62 0.46
CA ASP A 466 22.95 -29.61 1.39
C ASP A 466 23.43 -29.29 2.82
N LEU A 467 22.82 -29.93 3.81
CA LEU A 467 23.32 -29.85 5.18
C LEU A 467 24.77 -30.36 5.22
N PRO A 468 25.66 -29.69 5.98
CA PRO A 468 27.06 -30.06 6.04
C PRO A 468 27.22 -31.50 6.55
N ASP A 469 28.09 -32.26 5.90
CA ASP A 469 28.55 -33.56 6.39
C ASP A 469 29.45 -33.37 7.63
N LEU A 470 29.91 -34.47 8.24
CA LEU A 470 30.70 -34.40 9.48
C LEU A 470 31.92 -33.46 9.33
N LYS A 471 32.65 -33.61 8.22
CA LYS A 471 33.85 -32.81 7.93
C LYS A 471 33.49 -31.35 7.67
N GLY A 472 32.40 -31.10 6.95
CA GLY A 472 31.86 -29.76 6.71
C GLY A 472 31.46 -29.06 8.00
N ARG A 473 30.83 -29.78 8.95
CA ARG A 473 30.49 -29.23 10.26
C ARG A 473 31.74 -28.86 11.07
N GLU A 474 32.77 -29.70 11.04
CA GLU A 474 34.05 -29.40 11.69
C GLU A 474 34.72 -28.15 11.11
N GLU A 475 34.76 -28.02 9.78
CA GLU A 475 35.32 -26.83 9.10
C GLU A 475 34.51 -25.56 9.37
N ILE A 476 33.17 -25.67 9.38
CA ILE A 476 32.28 -24.56 9.75
C ILE A 476 32.54 -24.15 11.21
N LEU A 477 32.66 -25.11 12.14
CA LEU A 477 33.01 -24.83 13.52
C LEU A 477 34.36 -24.13 13.62
N LYS A 478 35.40 -24.56 12.88
CA LYS A 478 36.71 -23.88 12.83
C LYS A 478 36.60 -22.43 12.37
N ILE A 479 35.73 -22.14 11.41
CA ILE A 479 35.50 -20.77 10.95
C ILE A 479 34.86 -19.93 12.06
N HIS A 480 33.80 -20.44 12.68
CA HIS A 480 33.05 -19.69 13.70
C HIS A 480 33.80 -19.57 15.04
N THR A 481 34.75 -20.47 15.33
CA THR A 481 35.57 -20.38 16.55
C THR A 481 36.87 -19.60 16.37
N ARG A 482 37.26 -19.23 15.14
CA ARG A 482 38.53 -18.53 14.83
C ARG A 482 38.80 -17.28 15.68
N HIS A 483 37.75 -16.56 16.08
CA HIS A 483 37.87 -15.32 16.86
C HIS A 483 37.43 -15.47 18.32
N ILE A 484 37.26 -16.70 18.80
CA ILE A 484 36.81 -17.00 20.16
C ILE A 484 37.99 -17.61 20.93
N PRO A 485 38.30 -17.13 22.14
CA PRO A 485 39.35 -17.74 22.95
C PRO A 485 38.89 -19.13 23.42
N LEU A 486 39.44 -20.17 22.80
CA LEU A 486 39.17 -21.57 23.14
C LEU A 486 40.15 -22.08 24.20
N ALA A 487 39.69 -22.99 25.06
CA ALA A 487 40.57 -23.80 25.88
C ALA A 487 41.37 -24.79 25.02
N LYS A 488 42.56 -25.21 25.48
CA LYS A 488 43.50 -26.04 24.69
C LYS A 488 42.96 -27.45 24.40
N ASP A 489 41.99 -27.89 25.18
CA ASP A 489 41.36 -29.20 25.17
C ASP A 489 40.04 -29.24 24.37
N VAL A 490 39.67 -28.16 23.68
CA VAL A 490 38.46 -28.13 22.84
C VAL A 490 38.69 -28.96 21.58
N ASP A 491 37.89 -30.01 21.42
CA ASP A 491 37.86 -30.86 20.23
C ASP A 491 36.60 -30.56 19.41
N LEU A 492 36.78 -29.83 18.31
CA LEU A 492 35.70 -29.46 17.39
C LEU A 492 35.14 -30.66 16.61
N LYS A 493 35.92 -31.74 16.48
CA LYS A 493 35.45 -32.94 15.81
C LYS A 493 34.36 -33.62 16.63
N VAL A 494 34.55 -33.74 17.94
CA VAL A 494 33.54 -34.28 18.87
C VAL A 494 32.24 -33.45 18.84
N ILE A 495 32.35 -32.13 18.69
CA ILE A 495 31.18 -31.23 18.55
C ILE A 495 30.48 -31.48 17.21
N ALA A 496 31.23 -31.65 16.12
CA ALA A 496 30.68 -31.96 14.79
C ALA A 496 29.96 -33.33 14.74
N GLU A 497 30.45 -34.32 15.49
CA GLU A 497 29.84 -35.65 15.64
C GLU A 497 28.49 -35.58 16.36
N ARG A 498 28.37 -34.70 17.37
CA ARG A 498 27.15 -34.50 18.17
C ARG A 498 26.13 -33.52 17.58
N THR A 499 26.37 -33.01 16.37
CA THR A 499 25.48 -32.05 15.70
C THR A 499 24.93 -32.55 14.36
N PRO A 500 24.45 -33.81 14.24
CA PRO A 500 23.88 -34.29 13.00
C PRO A 500 22.63 -33.47 12.64
N GLY A 501 22.52 -33.09 11.37
CA GLY A 501 21.40 -32.30 10.86
C GLY A 501 21.49 -30.78 11.12
N PHE A 502 22.54 -30.30 11.79
CA PHE A 502 22.74 -28.87 12.01
C PHE A 502 23.15 -28.18 10.70
N SER A 503 22.49 -27.06 10.38
CA SER A 503 22.92 -26.17 9.31
C SER A 503 24.11 -25.32 9.76
N GLY A 504 24.76 -24.61 8.82
CA GLY A 504 25.84 -23.68 9.18
C GLY A 504 25.38 -22.59 10.17
N ALA A 505 24.12 -22.14 10.06
CA ALA A 505 23.55 -21.17 10.99
C ALA A 505 23.33 -21.76 12.39
N ASP A 506 22.97 -23.04 12.49
CA ASP A 506 22.79 -23.72 13.78
C ASP A 506 24.14 -23.92 14.48
N LEU A 507 25.20 -24.25 13.74
CA LEU A 507 26.57 -24.33 14.25
C LEU A 507 27.10 -22.96 14.70
N GLU A 508 26.84 -21.90 13.96
CA GLU A 508 27.16 -20.53 14.38
C GLU A 508 26.44 -20.18 15.69
N ASN A 509 25.14 -20.50 15.79
CA ASN A 509 24.35 -20.25 16.99
C ASN A 509 24.86 -21.04 18.20
N LEU A 510 25.21 -22.30 18.01
CA LEU A 510 25.83 -23.16 19.02
C LEU A 510 27.13 -22.54 19.57
N VAL A 511 28.00 -22.07 18.68
CA VAL A 511 29.28 -21.44 19.07
C VAL A 511 29.03 -20.16 19.89
N ASN A 512 28.04 -19.36 19.48
CA ASN A 512 27.64 -18.17 20.23
C ASN A 512 27.08 -18.51 21.61
N GLU A 513 26.24 -19.54 21.72
CA GLU A 513 25.67 -19.98 22.99
C GLU A 513 26.74 -20.53 23.94
N ALA A 514 27.73 -21.25 23.42
CA ALA A 514 28.88 -21.71 24.20
C ALA A 514 29.68 -20.52 24.77
N ALA A 515 29.91 -19.47 23.98
CA ALA A 515 30.56 -18.26 24.44
C ALA A 515 29.76 -17.52 25.52
N ILE A 516 28.43 -17.45 25.39
CA ILE A 516 27.54 -16.86 26.40
C ILE A 516 27.57 -17.68 27.70
N LEU A 517 27.59 -19.00 27.62
CA LEU A 517 27.69 -19.88 28.78
C LEU A 517 29.03 -19.71 29.50
N ALA A 518 30.13 -19.60 28.77
CA ALA A 518 31.45 -19.30 29.34
C ALA A 518 31.46 -17.93 30.05
N ALA A 519 30.95 -16.90 29.39
CA ALA A 519 30.88 -15.55 29.95
C ALA A 519 29.99 -15.47 31.21
N ARG A 520 28.89 -16.24 31.26
CA ARG A 520 28.03 -16.33 32.46
C ARG A 520 28.70 -16.98 33.66
N LYS A 521 29.70 -17.84 33.42
CA LYS A 521 30.51 -18.48 34.45
C LYS A 521 31.81 -17.69 34.74
N ASP A 522 31.91 -16.44 34.25
CA ASP A 522 33.10 -15.59 34.32
C ASP A 522 34.39 -16.26 33.79
N LYS A 523 34.26 -17.23 32.88
CA LYS A 523 35.41 -17.88 32.22
C LYS A 523 35.97 -16.96 31.13
N LYS A 524 37.31 -16.89 31.05
CA LYS A 524 38.03 -16.13 30.01
C LYS A 524 38.19 -16.88 28.68
N VAL A 525 37.98 -18.20 28.70
CA VAL A 525 38.07 -19.10 27.55
C VAL A 525 36.83 -20.00 27.50
N VAL A 526 36.42 -20.41 26.30
CA VAL A 526 35.31 -21.35 26.09
C VAL A 526 35.86 -22.77 26.08
N GLY A 527 35.35 -23.64 26.95
CA GLY A 527 35.77 -25.04 27.05
C GLY A 527 34.78 -26.01 26.40
N GLN A 528 35.16 -27.28 26.35
CA GLN A 528 34.35 -28.36 25.74
C GLN A 528 32.96 -28.48 26.40
N GLU A 529 32.89 -28.33 27.73
CA GLU A 529 31.63 -28.38 28.48
C GLU A 529 30.60 -27.34 28.03
N GLU A 530 31.05 -26.12 27.73
CA GLU A 530 30.17 -25.05 27.26
C GLU A 530 29.63 -25.34 25.87
N PHE A 531 30.42 -25.98 25.00
CA PHE A 531 29.95 -26.43 23.68
C PHE A 531 28.92 -27.56 23.79
N LEU A 532 29.16 -28.54 24.66
CA LEU A 532 28.21 -29.64 24.89
C LEU A 532 26.87 -29.11 25.46
N ALA A 533 26.92 -28.22 26.44
CA ALA A 533 25.73 -27.59 26.99
C ALA A 533 25.03 -26.67 25.97
N ALA A 534 25.79 -26.04 25.06
CA ALA A 534 25.22 -25.24 23.98
C ALA A 534 24.50 -26.12 22.94
N ILE A 535 25.03 -27.31 22.61
CA ILE A 535 24.35 -28.29 21.74
C ILE A 535 22.97 -28.61 22.32
N GLU A 536 22.91 -29.02 23.59
CA GLU A 536 21.65 -29.34 24.27
C GLU A 536 20.68 -28.16 24.25
N LYS A 537 21.16 -26.96 24.53
CA LYS A 537 20.32 -25.75 24.52
C LYS A 537 19.79 -25.39 23.13
N VAL A 538 20.58 -25.60 22.08
CA VAL A 538 20.16 -25.33 20.70
C VAL A 538 19.13 -26.38 20.25
N LEU A 539 19.29 -27.64 20.64
CA LEU A 539 18.34 -28.73 20.33
C LEU A 539 17.04 -28.65 21.16
N LEU A 540 17.15 -28.45 22.46
CA LEU A 540 16.06 -28.64 23.42
C LEU A 540 15.49 -27.31 23.95
N GLY A 541 16.17 -26.20 23.70
CA GLY A 541 15.82 -24.88 24.24
C GLY A 541 16.39 -24.64 25.65
N PRO A 542 16.14 -23.46 26.24
CA PRO A 542 16.67 -23.10 27.56
C PRO A 542 16.11 -23.98 28.67
N GLU A 543 16.99 -24.39 29.59
CA GLU A 543 16.67 -25.21 30.76
C GLU A 543 15.51 -24.62 31.58
N ARG A 544 14.45 -25.40 31.77
CA ARG A 544 13.27 -25.01 32.56
C ARG A 544 13.39 -25.57 33.99
N LYS A 545 13.89 -24.75 34.92
CA LYS A 545 14.10 -25.12 36.34
C LYS A 545 12.83 -25.50 37.14
N SER A 546 11.64 -25.54 36.54
CA SER A 546 10.37 -25.78 37.24
C SER A 546 9.56 -26.97 36.70
N PHE A 547 10.14 -27.84 35.87
CA PHE A 547 9.42 -28.95 35.26
C PHE A 547 9.81 -30.31 35.88
N LEU A 548 8.98 -30.82 36.80
CA LEU A 548 9.04 -32.23 37.22
C LEU A 548 8.61 -33.09 36.03
N LEU A 549 9.56 -33.83 35.45
CA LEU A 549 9.29 -34.77 34.36
C LEU A 549 8.31 -35.84 34.82
N SER A 550 7.24 -36.07 34.05
CA SER A 550 6.37 -37.22 34.27
C SER A 550 7.15 -38.53 34.02
N GLU A 551 6.75 -39.64 34.64
CA GLU A 551 7.41 -40.94 34.43
C GLU A 551 7.53 -41.32 32.95
N LYS A 552 6.52 -40.94 32.15
CA LYS A 552 6.49 -41.19 30.71
C LYS A 552 7.57 -40.42 29.96
N GLU A 553 7.76 -39.14 30.27
CA GLU A 553 8.80 -38.31 29.66
C GLU A 553 10.20 -38.77 30.09
N ARG A 554 10.34 -39.19 31.35
CA ARG A 554 11.59 -39.75 31.87
C ARG A 554 11.98 -41.06 31.17
N LYS A 555 10.99 -41.89 30.82
CA LYS A 555 11.18 -43.12 30.03
C LYS A 555 11.61 -42.81 28.60
N ILE A 556 11.00 -41.82 27.95
CA ILE A 556 11.35 -41.40 26.58
C ILE A 556 12.78 -40.85 26.53
N ALA A 557 13.17 -40.00 27.49
CA ALA A 557 14.53 -39.49 27.59
C ALA A 557 15.53 -40.64 27.83
N ALA A 558 15.23 -41.59 28.72
CA ALA A 558 16.09 -42.74 28.96
C ALA A 558 16.28 -43.62 27.71
N TYR A 559 15.22 -43.84 26.92
CA TYR A 559 15.35 -44.55 25.64
C TYR A 559 16.16 -43.77 24.60
N HIS A 560 16.05 -42.44 24.60
CA HIS A 560 16.82 -41.58 23.70
C HIS A 560 18.32 -41.62 24.02
N GLU A 561 18.69 -41.51 25.30
CA GLU A 561 20.08 -41.58 25.76
C GLU A 561 20.66 -43.00 25.61
N ALA A 562 19.88 -44.04 25.89
CA ALA A 562 20.28 -45.42 25.62
C ALA A 562 20.50 -45.68 24.13
N GLY A 563 19.70 -45.05 23.27
CA GLY A 563 19.88 -45.07 21.81
C GLY A 563 21.20 -44.44 21.38
N HIS A 564 21.55 -43.27 21.92
CA HIS A 564 22.85 -42.64 21.66
C HIS A 564 24.02 -43.52 22.11
N ALA A 565 23.91 -44.17 23.28
CA ALA A 565 24.96 -45.05 23.80
C ALA A 565 25.14 -46.37 23.02
N ILE A 566 24.13 -46.82 22.28
CA ILE A 566 24.20 -48.03 21.43
C ILE A 566 24.70 -47.70 20.02
N VAL A 567 24.44 -46.47 19.54
CA VAL A 567 24.81 -46.03 18.18
C VAL A 567 26.18 -45.34 18.14
N SER A 568 26.71 -44.88 19.28
CA SER A 568 28.11 -44.48 19.48
C SER A 568 29.02 -45.69 19.62
#